data_AF-A0A4U3A6S8-F1
#
_entry.id   AF-A0A4U3A6S8-F1
#
_cell.length_a   1.000
_cell.length_b   1.000
_cell.length_c   1.000
_cell.angle_alpha   90.00
_cell.angle_beta   90.00
_cell.angle_gamma   90.00
#
_symmetry.space_group_name_H-M   'P 1'
#
loop_
_entity.id
_entity.type
_entity.pdbx_description
1 polymer ?
#
loop_
_entity_poly.entity_id
_entity_poly.type
_entity_poly.pdbx_seq_one_letter_code
_entity_poly.pdbx_strand_id
1 'polypeptide(L)'
;MLTCDGSKTFQIFIKAVTDLIDGDLLEEQIVCEIETLLEELLEKKTWLPLDKQKVNSAQYARHLLYEDPLKRFEVLALVWKDGQSTPLHDHDGTWGVEGVFSGRIMVQNFVQTKQLG
;
A
#
# COMPACT_ATOMS: atom_id res chain seq x y z
N MET A 1 14.80 2.93 -6.97
CA MET A 1 15.71 2.08 -6.14
C MET A 1 14.88 0.89 -5.69
N LEU A 2 15.20 -0.35 -6.11
CA LEU A 2 14.41 -1.54 -5.72
C LEU A 2 14.79 -1.96 -4.29
N THR A 3 13.91 -1.90 -3.28
CA THR A 3 14.16 -2.66 -2.03
C THR A 3 12.95 -3.22 -1.31
N CYS A 4 12.86 -4.55 -1.37
CA CYS A 4 12.40 -5.46 -0.32
C CYS A 4 13.53 -6.50 -0.07
N ASP A 5 14.76 -6.00 -0.02
CA ASP A 5 16.03 -6.72 0.23
C ASP A 5 16.20 -8.07 -0.50
N GLY A 6 15.80 -8.12 -1.78
CA GLY A 6 16.03 -9.28 -2.66
C GLY A 6 14.86 -10.27 -2.75
N SER A 7 13.69 -9.96 -2.19
CA SER A 7 12.51 -10.80 -2.37
C SER A 7 12.06 -10.85 -3.83
N LYS A 8 12.19 -12.03 -4.45
CA LYS A 8 11.74 -12.28 -5.83
C LYS A 8 10.23 -12.05 -5.98
N THR A 9 9.43 -12.43 -5.00
CA THR A 9 7.97 -12.27 -5.06
C THR A 9 7.56 -10.79 -5.12
N PHE A 10 8.18 -9.95 -4.29
CA PHE A 10 7.86 -8.52 -4.32
C PHE A 10 8.42 -7.84 -5.58
N GLN A 11 9.58 -8.28 -6.10
CA GLN A 11 10.06 -7.81 -7.40
C GLN A 11 9.09 -8.16 -8.55
N ILE A 12 8.48 -9.35 -8.52
CA ILE A 12 7.44 -9.75 -9.48
C ILE A 12 6.21 -8.85 -9.34
N PHE A 13 5.76 -8.60 -8.12
CA PHE A 13 4.65 -7.67 -7.85
C PHE A 13 4.92 -6.27 -8.42
N ILE A 14 6.08 -5.67 -8.09
CA ILE A 14 6.45 -4.34 -8.59
C ILE A 14 6.49 -4.31 -10.13
N LYS A 15 7.05 -5.35 -10.76
CA LYS A 15 7.06 -5.43 -12.22
C LYS A 15 5.64 -5.49 -12.78
N ALA A 16 4.77 -6.32 -12.21
CA ALA A 16 3.40 -6.47 -12.67
C ALA A 16 2.59 -5.17 -12.54
N VAL A 17 2.69 -4.48 -11.40
CA VAL A 17 2.07 -3.15 -11.21
C VAL A 17 2.62 -2.13 -12.22
N THR A 18 3.93 -2.16 -12.49
CA THR A 18 4.55 -1.27 -13.48
C THR A 18 4.02 -1.54 -14.88
N ASP A 19 3.92 -2.81 -15.29
CA ASP A 19 3.40 -3.21 -16.60
C ASP A 19 1.91 -2.81 -16.76
N LEU A 20 1.11 -2.89 -15.68
CA LEU A 20 -0.29 -2.41 -15.68
C LEU A 20 -0.39 -0.91 -15.90
N ILE A 21 0.45 -0.12 -15.21
CA ILE A 21 0.49 1.33 -15.32
C ILE A 21 1.02 1.78 -16.69
N ASP A 22 1.92 1.01 -17.31
CA ASP A 22 2.40 1.26 -18.68
C ASP A 22 1.37 0.91 -19.76
N GLY A 23 0.28 0.21 -19.39
CA GLY A 23 -0.80 -0.20 -20.28
C GLY A 23 -1.82 0.91 -20.59
N ASP A 24 -2.82 0.57 -21.40
CA ASP A 24 -3.91 1.47 -21.82
C ASP A 24 -5.22 1.18 -21.06
N LEU A 25 -5.10 0.90 -19.76
CA LEU A 25 -6.22 0.60 -18.88
C LEU A 25 -6.73 1.87 -18.20
N LEU A 26 -8.04 1.91 -17.91
CA LEU A 26 -8.62 2.94 -17.06
C LEU A 26 -8.18 2.74 -15.61
N GLU A 27 -8.11 3.83 -14.83
CA GLU A 27 -7.66 3.79 -13.42
C GLU A 27 -8.43 2.76 -12.58
N GLU A 28 -9.75 2.68 -12.73
CA GLU A 28 -10.60 1.70 -12.02
C GLU A 28 -10.19 0.25 -12.33
N GLN A 29 -9.78 -0.02 -13.58
CA GLN A 29 -9.31 -1.34 -13.98
C GLN A 29 -7.91 -1.62 -13.41
N ILE A 30 -7.03 -0.62 -13.43
CA ILE A 30 -5.69 -0.71 -12.81
C ILE A 30 -5.83 -1.05 -11.32
N VAL A 31 -6.72 -0.37 -10.60
CA VAL A 31 -6.96 -0.63 -9.16
C VAL A 31 -7.44 -2.07 -8.93
N CYS A 32 -8.42 -2.55 -9.69
CA CYS A 32 -8.92 -3.94 -9.57
C CYS A 32 -7.81 -4.98 -9.82
N GLU A 33 -6.95 -4.75 -10.81
CA GLU A 33 -5.85 -5.67 -11.12
C GLU A 33 -4.75 -5.61 -10.02
N ILE A 34 -4.47 -4.43 -9.47
CA ILE A 34 -3.52 -4.27 -8.36
C ILE A 34 -4.04 -4.96 -7.09
N GLU A 35 -5.35 -4.92 -6.81
CA GLU A 35 -5.96 -5.68 -5.70
C GLU A 35 -5.68 -7.18 -5.82
N THR A 36 -5.86 -7.74 -7.02
CA THR A 36 -5.58 -9.15 -7.29
C THR A 36 -4.10 -9.48 -7.09
N LEU A 37 -3.20 -8.65 -7.63
CA LEU A 37 -1.75 -8.82 -7.45
C LEU A 37 -1.32 -8.70 -5.99
N LEU A 38 -1.97 -7.82 -5.22
CA LEU A 38 -1.69 -7.65 -3.80
C LEU A 38 -2.17 -8.85 -2.98
N GLU A 39 -3.34 -9.41 -3.30
CA GLU A 39 -3.83 -10.64 -2.67
C GLU A 39 -2.82 -11.79 -2.85
N GLU A 40 -2.34 -12.02 -4.08
CA GLU A 40 -1.31 -13.02 -4.39
C GLU A 40 0.00 -12.77 -3.61
N LEU A 41 0.45 -11.50 -3.55
CA LEU A 41 1.64 -11.13 -2.79
C LEU A 41 1.48 -11.45 -1.29
N LEU A 42 0.28 -11.27 -0.74
CA LEU A 42 0.00 -11.47 0.68
C LEU A 42 -0.20 -12.93 1.11
N GLU A 43 -0.40 -13.86 0.16
CA GLU A 43 -0.50 -15.29 0.44
C GLU A 43 0.73 -15.83 1.19
N LYS A 44 1.92 -15.41 0.75
CA LYS A 44 3.21 -15.86 1.31
C LYS A 44 3.90 -14.74 2.05
N LYS A 45 3.67 -14.66 3.36
CA LYS A 45 4.17 -13.62 4.27
C LYS A 45 5.68 -13.65 4.56
N THR A 46 6.49 -14.11 3.61
CA THR A 46 7.96 -14.26 3.75
C THR A 46 8.74 -13.15 3.03
N TRP A 47 8.06 -12.25 2.30
CA TRP A 47 8.73 -11.26 1.46
C TRP A 47 9.05 -9.93 2.16
N LEU A 48 8.36 -9.60 3.26
CA LEU A 48 8.50 -8.31 3.94
C LEU A 48 9.65 -8.36 4.96
N PRO A 49 10.72 -7.56 4.81
CA PRO A 49 11.84 -7.55 5.75
C PRO A 49 11.43 -7.20 7.19
N LEU A 50 12.08 -7.83 8.17
CA LEU A 50 11.72 -7.67 9.60
C LEU A 50 11.90 -6.25 10.13
N ASP A 51 12.85 -5.48 9.59
CA ASP A 51 13.06 -4.08 9.95
C ASP A 51 11.88 -3.19 9.48
N LYS A 52 11.24 -3.54 8.36
CA LYS A 52 10.05 -2.89 7.82
C LYS A 52 8.75 -3.28 8.52
N GLN A 53 8.82 -4.23 9.47
CA GLN A 53 7.71 -4.63 10.33
C GLN A 53 7.76 -3.95 11.71
N LYS A 54 8.74 -3.07 11.96
CA LYS A 54 8.92 -2.43 13.27
C LYS A 54 7.88 -1.35 13.51
N VAL A 55 7.24 -1.43 14.68
CA VAL A 55 6.34 -0.41 15.23
C VAL A 55 7.11 0.84 15.69
N ASN A 56 6.42 1.98 15.71
CA ASN A 56 6.88 3.21 16.37
C ASN A 56 6.02 3.47 17.63
N SER A 57 6.60 4.07 18.67
CA SER A 57 5.89 4.35 19.94
C SER A 57 4.96 5.55 19.90
N ALA A 58 5.24 6.56 19.07
CA ALA A 58 4.49 7.82 19.04
C ALA A 58 3.31 7.79 18.06
N GLN A 59 3.48 7.13 16.91
CA GLN A 59 2.47 7.05 15.84
C GLN A 59 2.62 5.73 15.07
N TYR A 60 1.68 5.43 14.18
CA TYR A 60 1.84 4.31 13.26
C TYR A 60 3.08 4.53 12.38
N ALA A 61 3.85 3.48 12.15
CA ALA A 61 5.06 3.57 11.35
C ALA A 61 4.71 3.47 9.86
N ARG A 62 5.46 4.23 9.04
CA ARG A 62 5.38 4.21 7.58
C ARG A 62 6.76 3.86 7.03
N HIS A 63 6.89 2.68 6.45
CA HIS A 63 8.15 2.21 5.88
C HIS A 63 8.05 2.17 4.36
N LEU A 64 8.81 3.03 3.67
CA LEU A 64 8.92 2.96 2.22
C LEU A 64 9.60 1.66 1.80
N LEU A 65 8.93 0.91 0.92
CA LEU A 65 9.43 -0.31 0.29
C LEU A 65 9.83 -0.04 -1.16
N TYR A 66 9.00 0.68 -1.88
CA TYR A 66 9.27 1.01 -3.27
C TYR A 66 8.69 2.37 -3.62
N GLU A 67 9.43 3.08 -4.47
CA GLU A 67 8.97 4.30 -5.13
C GLU A 67 9.27 4.14 -6.62
N ASP A 68 8.24 4.31 -7.45
CA ASP A 68 8.38 4.29 -8.89
C ASP A 68 9.28 5.45 -9.37
N PRO A 69 10.27 5.21 -10.25
CA PRO A 69 11.16 6.27 -10.73
C PRO A 69 10.47 7.43 -11.43
N LEU A 70 9.28 7.19 -12.01
CA LEU A 70 8.46 8.23 -12.65
C LEU A 70 7.42 8.83 -11.70
N LYS A 71 7.48 8.50 -10.40
CA LYS A 71 6.58 8.98 -9.34
C LYS A 71 5.11 8.62 -9.59
N ARG A 72 4.84 7.47 -10.21
CA ARG A 72 3.48 7.02 -10.53
C ARG A 72 2.79 6.28 -9.38
N PHE A 73 3.56 5.62 -8.53
CA PHE A 73 3.06 4.94 -7.34
C PHE A 73 4.18 4.73 -6.31
N GLU A 74 3.77 4.50 -5.07
CA GLU A 74 4.64 4.05 -3.98
C GLU A 74 4.04 2.82 -3.28
N VAL A 75 4.90 2.01 -2.66
CA VAL A 75 4.47 0.88 -1.84
C VAL A 75 5.04 1.06 -0.44
N LEU A 76 4.15 1.11 0.55
CA LEU A 76 4.48 1.32 1.95
C LEU A 76 4.12 0.08 2.79
N ALA A 77 4.95 -0.26 3.77
CA ALA A 77 4.54 -1.07 4.90
C ALA A 77 4.10 -0.14 6.04
N LEU A 78 2.81 -0.21 6.37
CA LEU A 78 2.23 0.52 7.48
C LEU A 78 2.13 -0.40 8.69
N VAL A 79 2.60 0.06 9.85
CA VAL A 79 2.66 -0.78 11.07
C VAL A 79 2.07 -0.02 12.26
N TRP A 80 0.98 -0.56 12.80
CA TRP A 80 0.27 -0.02 13.94
C TRP A 80 0.57 -0.83 15.21
N LYS A 81 0.73 -0.14 16.33
CA LYS A 81 0.54 -0.72 17.66
C LYS A 81 -0.95 -0.79 17.98
N ASP A 82 -1.29 -1.65 18.94
CA ASP A 82 -2.64 -1.68 19.50
C ASP A 82 -3.06 -0.29 20.01
N GLY A 83 -4.30 0.09 19.69
CA GLY A 83 -4.85 1.41 19.99
C GLY A 83 -4.41 2.56 19.07
N GLN A 84 -3.48 2.36 18.13
CA GLN A 84 -3.15 3.40 17.15
C GLN A 84 -4.20 3.48 16.03
N SER A 85 -4.39 4.69 15.50
CA SER A 85 -5.32 4.99 14.41
C SER A 85 -4.78 6.13 13.55
N THR A 86 -5.42 6.39 12.42
CA THR A 86 -5.23 7.59 11.61
C THR A 86 -6.32 8.61 11.96
N PRO A 87 -6.02 9.92 11.91
CA PRO A 87 -7.07 10.93 11.80
C PRO A 87 -7.90 10.70 10.53
N LEU A 88 -9.10 11.28 10.46
CA LEU A 88 -9.85 11.34 9.20
C LEU A 88 -9.00 12.09 8.16
N HIS A 89 -8.83 11.49 6.98
CA HIS A 89 -8.07 12.03 5.86
C HIS A 89 -8.66 11.52 4.54
N ASP A 90 -8.30 12.19 3.45
CA ASP A 90 -8.47 11.69 2.09
C ASP A 90 -7.10 11.41 1.45
N HIS A 91 -7.13 11.05 0.16
CA HIS A 91 -5.94 10.76 -0.63
C HIS A 91 -5.71 11.82 -1.72
N ASP A 92 -6.29 13.02 -1.58
CA ASP A 92 -6.13 14.15 -2.52
C ASP A 92 -6.31 13.77 -4.01
N GLY A 93 -7.33 12.95 -4.30
CA GLY A 93 -7.63 12.47 -5.65
C GLY A 93 -6.69 11.41 -6.21
N THR A 94 -5.81 10.82 -5.39
CA THR A 94 -5.00 9.66 -5.76
C THR A 94 -5.71 8.34 -5.45
N TRP A 95 -5.39 7.30 -6.21
CA TRP A 95 -5.85 5.94 -5.96
C TRP A 95 -4.96 5.25 -4.91
N GLY A 96 -5.52 4.24 -4.24
CA GLY A 96 -4.77 3.44 -3.26
C GLY A 96 -5.39 2.05 -3.10
N VAL A 97 -4.53 1.07 -2.88
CA VAL A 97 -4.92 -0.32 -2.56
C VAL A 97 -4.24 -0.72 -1.26
N GLU A 98 -5.01 -1.24 -0.32
CA GLU A 98 -4.51 -1.67 0.99
C GLU A 98 -4.75 -3.15 1.21
N GLY A 99 -3.78 -3.83 1.82
CA GLY A 99 -3.89 -5.25 2.15
C GLY A 99 -3.25 -5.57 3.49
N VAL A 100 -3.90 -6.44 4.27
CA VAL A 100 -3.49 -6.74 5.65
C VAL A 100 -2.46 -7.86 5.68
N PHE A 101 -1.19 -7.49 5.90
CA PHE A 101 -0.10 -8.45 6.05
C PHE A 101 -0.19 -9.27 7.36
N SER A 102 -0.51 -8.65 8.49
CA SER A 102 -0.68 -9.33 9.78
C SER A 102 -1.62 -8.57 10.70
N GLY A 103 -2.33 -9.29 11.57
CA GLY A 103 -3.32 -8.70 12.47
C GLY A 103 -4.63 -8.35 11.76
N ARG A 104 -5.28 -7.28 12.22
CA ARG A 104 -6.55 -6.77 11.69
C ARG A 104 -6.59 -5.26 11.86
N ILE A 105 -7.28 -4.58 10.95
CA ILE A 105 -7.57 -3.14 11.01
C ILE A 105 -9.07 -2.95 10.85
N MET A 106 -9.62 -1.93 11.51
CA MET A 106 -10.98 -1.46 11.26
C MET A 106 -10.90 -0.24 10.34
N VAL A 107 -11.63 -0.28 9.22
CA VAL A 107 -11.72 0.82 8.28
C VAL A 107 -13.14 1.39 8.33
N GLN A 108 -13.24 2.72 8.44
CA GLN A 108 -14.51 3.42 8.39
C GLN A 108 -14.47 4.50 7.30
N ASN A 109 -15.35 4.36 6.31
CA ASN A 109 -15.44 5.29 5.19
C ASN A 109 -16.39 6.44 5.51
N PHE A 110 -16.03 7.63 5.03
CA PHE A 110 -16.83 8.85 5.13
C PHE A 110 -17.02 9.46 3.75
N VAL A 111 -18.17 10.09 3.52
CA VAL A 111 -18.45 10.85 2.30
C VAL A 111 -18.70 12.29 2.70
N GLN A 112 -18.02 13.23 2.04
CA GLN A 112 -18.28 14.65 2.25
C GLN A 112 -19.67 15.00 1.69
N THR A 113 -20.57 15.45 2.56
CA THR A 113 -21.93 15.85 2.18
C THR A 113 -22.09 17.35 1.97
N LYS A 114 -21.15 18.15 2.52
CA LYS A 114 -21.11 19.60 2.40
C LYS A 114 -19.69 20.10 2.65
N GLN A 115 -19.27 21.10 1.87
CA GLN A 115 -18.10 21.91 2.20
C GLN A 115 -18.56 23.13 2.99
N LEU A 116 -18.03 23.33 4.19
CA LEU A 116 -18.23 24.55 4.95
C LEU A 116 -17.15 25.54 4.47
N GLY A 117 -17.60 26.67 3.94
CA GLY A 117 -16.73 27.79 3.55
C GLY A 117 -16.25 28.60 4.74
#